data_AF-A0A346FMW7-F1
#
_entry.id   AF-A0A346FMW7-F1
#
_cell.length_a   1.000
_cell.length_b   1.000
_cell.length_c   1.000
_cell.angle_alpha   90.00
_cell.angle_beta   90.00
_cell.angle_gamma   90.00
#
_symmetry.space_group_name_H-M   'P 1'
#
loop_
_entity.id
_entity.type
_entity.pdbx_description
1 polymer ?
#
loop_
_entity_poly.entity_id
_entity_poly.type
_entity_poly.pdbx_seq_one_letter_code
_entity_poly.pdbx_strand_id
1 'polypeptide(L)' 'YWRQAGLSYIRFSAICASAVRAALKPQFRAEALKAAEANVKVAKPKAAA' A
#
# COMPACT_ATOMS: atom_id res chain seq x y z
N TYR A 1 -15.74 -8.47 7.83
CA TYR A 1 -15.51 -7.06 8.21
C TYR A 1 -14.84 -6.26 7.09
N TRP A 2 -13.59 -6.56 6.66
CA TRP A 2 -12.92 -5.77 5.61
C TRP A 2 -13.45 -6.01 4.17
N ARG A 3 -13.87 -7.23 3.82
CA ARG A 3 -14.49 -7.49 2.50
C ARG A 3 -15.81 -6.76 2.30
N GLN A 4 -16.59 -6.59 3.37
CA GLN A 4 -17.85 -5.83 3.35
C GLN A 4 -17.61 -4.33 3.16
N ALA A 5 -16.43 -3.82 3.57
CA ALA A 5 -16.00 -2.45 3.34
C ALA A 5 -15.40 -2.22 1.92
N GLY A 6 -15.54 -3.18 0.99
CA GLY A 6 -15.05 -3.05 -0.38
C GLY A 6 -13.52 -3.10 -0.53
N LEU A 7 -12.79 -3.53 0.50
CA LEU A 7 -11.34 -3.71 0.44
C LEU A 7 -11.01 -5.05 -0.22
N SER A 8 -10.14 -5.03 -1.23
CA SER A 8 -9.48 -6.25 -1.70
C SER A 8 -8.44 -6.70 -0.68
N TYR A 9 -8.11 -8.00 -0.69
CA TYR A 9 -7.11 -8.56 0.23
C TYR A 9 -5.76 -7.84 0.12
N ILE A 10 -5.35 -7.50 -1.10
CA ILE A 10 -4.10 -6.78 -1.37
C ILE A 10 -4.12 -5.40 -0.69
N ARG A 11 -5.21 -4.65 -0.80
CA ARG A 11 -5.32 -3.35 -0.10
C ARG A 11 -5.36 -3.52 1.42
N PHE A 12 -6.11 -4.49 1.92
CA PHE A 12 -6.19 -4.75 3.35
C PHE A 12 -4.80 -5.05 3.93
N SER A 13 -4.06 -5.98 3.30
CA SER A 13 -2.69 -6.33 3.72
C SER A 13 -1.74 -5.14 3.65
N ALA A 14 -1.82 -4.31 2.59
CA ALA A 14 -0.99 -3.11 2.46
C ALA A 14 -1.22 -2.08 3.59
N ILE A 15 -2.46 -1.91 4.03
CA ILE A 15 -2.81 -1.02 5.16
C ILE A 15 -2.20 -1.57 6.45
N CYS A 16 -2.37 -2.86 6.74
CA CYS A 16 -1.80 -3.50 7.93
C CYS A 16 -0.26 -3.38 7.92
N ALA A 17 0.38 -3.63 6.79
CA ALA A 17 1.83 -3.51 6.66
C ALA A 17 2.31 -2.06 6.90
N SER A 18 1.52 -1.05 6.50
CA SER A 18 1.84 0.36 6.77
C SER A 18 1.77 0.68 8.26
N ALA A 19 0.75 0.18 8.97
CA ALA A 19 0.63 0.33 10.42
C ALA A 19 1.81 -0.33 11.16
N VAL A 20 2.21 -1.54 10.75
CA VAL A 20 3.36 -2.25 11.34
C VAL A 20 4.65 -1.45 11.14
N ARG A 21 4.90 -0.93 9.92
CA ARG A 21 6.11 -0.12 9.64
C ARG A 21 6.16 1.16 10.46
N ALA A 22 5.01 1.81 10.70
CA ALA A 22 4.94 3.00 11.53
C ALA A 22 5.28 2.72 13.01
N ALA A 23 4.99 1.51 13.48
CA ALA A 23 5.28 1.06 14.84
C ALA A 23 6.71 0.50 15.05
N LEU A 24 7.53 0.40 14.00
CA LEU A 24 8.92 -0.06 14.12
C LEU A 24 9.80 0.94 14.87
N LYS A 25 10.85 0.42 15.51
CA LYS A 25 11.92 1.25 16.09
C LYS A 25 12.52 2.17 15.02
N PRO A 26 12.93 3.41 15.37
CA PRO A 26 13.45 4.38 14.41
C PRO A 26 14.59 3.84 13.53
N GLN A 27 15.48 3.03 14.10
CA GLN A 27 16.62 2.42 13.41
C GLN A 27 16.23 1.52 12.22
N PHE A 28 15.03 0.92 12.24
CA PHE A 28 14.54 0.04 11.17
C PHE A 28 13.43 0.68 10.33
N ARG A 29 12.75 1.68 10.90
CA ARG A 29 11.61 2.35 10.26
C ARG A 29 12.01 3.06 8.96
N ALA A 30 13.17 3.71 8.93
CA ALA A 30 13.61 4.46 7.76
C ALA A 30 13.76 3.56 6.52
N GLU A 31 14.44 2.43 6.67
CA GLU A 31 14.62 1.45 5.59
C GLU A 31 13.30 0.81 5.19
N ALA A 32 12.46 0.45 6.17
CA ALA A 32 11.16 -0.14 5.91
C ALA A 32 10.20 0.80 5.15
N LEU A 33 10.25 2.12 5.43
CA LEU A 33 9.48 3.13 4.71
C LEU A 33 10.01 3.30 3.29
N LYS A 34 11.33 3.37 3.09
CA LYS A 34 11.95 3.45 1.76
C LYS A 34 11.55 2.27 0.88
N ALA A 35 11.54 1.06 1.43
CA ALA A 35 11.10 -0.14 0.70
C ALA A 35 9.59 -0.13 0.35
N ALA A 36 8.78 0.66 1.05
CA ALA A 36 7.34 0.79 0.81
C ALA A 36 6.98 1.85 -0.24
N GLU A 37 7.94 2.64 -0.71
CA GLU A 37 7.70 3.68 -1.71
C GLU A 37 7.38 3.06 -3.07
N ALA A 38 6.30 3.52 -3.70
CA ALA A 38 5.92 3.13 -5.05
C ALA A 38 5.45 4.36 -5.84
N ASN A 39 6.21 4.73 -6.89
CA ASN A 39 5.89 5.87 -7.76
C ASN A 39 5.36 5.37 -9.10
N VAL A 40 4.12 4.85 -9.10
CA VAL A 40 3.47 4.31 -10.31
C VAL A 40 2.22 5.13 -10.62
N LYS A 41 2.17 5.72 -11.82
CA LYS A 41 0.97 6.37 -12.36
C LYS A 41 0.25 5.40 -13.28
N VAL A 42 -0.97 5.02 -12.91
CA VAL A 42 -1.84 4.20 -13.76
C VAL A 42 -2.58 5.11 -14.73
N ALA A 43 -2.33 4.95 -16.02
CA ALA A 43 -3.09 5.59 -17.09
C ALA A 43 -4.10 4.59 -17.66
N LYS A 44 -5.36 5.02 -17.80
CA LYS A 44 -6.34 4.25 -18.58
C LYS A 44 -6.18 4.64 -20.06
N PRO A 45 -5.81 3.72 -20.95
CA PRO A 45 -5.84 4.02 -22.38
C PRO A 45 -7.29 4.26 -22.81
N LYS A 46 -7.53 5.30 -23.60
CA LYS A 46 -8.82 5.50 -24.27
C LYS A 46 -8.89 4.49 -25.40
N ALA A 47 -9.80 3.53 -25.33
CA ALA A 47 -10.08 2.63 -26.45
C ALA A 47 -10.56 3.49 -27.64
N ALA A 48 -9.91 3.34 -28.79
CA ALA A 48 -10.44 3.88 -30.04
C ALA A 48 -11.74 3.11 -30.33
N ALA A 49 -12.84 3.85 -30.47
CA ALA A 49 -14.14 3.34 -30.88
C ALA A 49 -14.11 2.97 -32.37
#